data_AF-A0A7S1ZKX9-F1
#
_entry.id   AF-A0A7S1ZKX9-F1
#
_cell.length_a   1.000
_cell.length_b   1.000
_cell.length_c   1.000
_cell.angle_alpha   90.00
_cell.angle_beta   90.00
_cell.angle_gamma   90.00
#
_symmetry.space_group_name_H-M   'P 1'
#
loop_
_entity.id
_entity.type
_entity.pdbx_description
1 polymer ?
#
loop_
_entity_poly.entity_id
_entity_poly.type
_entity_poly.pdbx_seq_one_letter_code
_entity_poly.pdbx_strand_id
1 'polypeptide(L)'
;DRASFMEYKFNGGDCGQSFNIQEADQFECTDFLGGPPTTGASYLYVTAQKDPSVVYFSGFVNAGDNFPLTPPPGDNIEADSTVQIFNGLPPIEGGTGTLLQQSDWHTSCSQNIFLKDRFGGIQLVLFINDLGVTSCFVDVNFGFFITNEGASGDAVVTDFTTNINGETFDLLPSLPGPVPPNGSMSVSLPYLIDMTVRQQYTVSSFIGGVTTDGQDTCQDEGNLAFIAGNPSIAPPTCNLQVDVSCSTSAATVDGSGNCDATYVTCDEAPFYVGFRYYGGACEPQSSNSQPGFTCEDVPFEPIPSTEYAAYIIVEGTNPEDTYWDGWVVPGDLFPMFDPSGNAMSGLVNVTIYEDDTLEKPCQRILFDISCEAPLVLNDRFGALEVFEFFTSSQQTVSSELAVDFAYTITNAGASDSVNLASFATVINDENVDLLPLVPSGTIDPDDTIQVTVPRTISLGENIITTSVDGNTLVSNEQCSDIDQLTFVAGA
;
A
#
# COMPACT_ATOMS: atom_id res chain seq x y z
N ASP A 1 24.81 -29.94 11.22
CA ASP A 1 26.09 -29.96 11.96
C ASP A 1 26.53 -28.56 12.31
N ARG A 2 27.26 -28.39 13.42
CA ARG A 2 27.82 -27.09 13.83
C ARG A 2 28.88 -26.65 12.82
N ALA A 3 29.02 -25.34 12.63
CA ALA A 3 30.02 -24.84 11.70
C ALA A 3 31.42 -24.89 12.34
N SER A 4 32.40 -25.34 11.57
CA SER A 4 33.82 -25.26 11.91
C SER A 4 34.42 -23.91 11.52
N PHE A 5 33.70 -23.12 10.73
CA PHE A 5 34.08 -21.78 10.30
C PHE A 5 32.83 -20.97 9.90
N MET A 6 32.81 -19.69 10.21
CA MET A 6 31.83 -18.74 9.68
C MET A 6 32.53 -17.47 9.22
N GLU A 7 31.97 -16.79 8.25
CA GLU A 7 32.38 -15.46 7.83
C GLU A 7 31.18 -14.53 7.83
N TYR A 8 31.38 -13.35 8.39
CA TYR A 8 30.37 -12.32 8.53
C TYR A 8 30.81 -11.06 7.80
N LYS A 9 29.86 -10.31 7.25
CA LYS A 9 30.06 -8.95 6.75
C LYS A 9 29.66 -7.97 7.84
N PHE A 10 30.51 -6.98 8.13
CA PHE A 10 30.17 -5.91 9.04
C PHE A 10 29.46 -4.79 8.25
N ASN A 11 28.18 -4.58 8.51
CA ASN A 11 27.37 -3.55 7.83
C ASN A 11 27.26 -2.26 8.65
N GLY A 12 27.46 -2.33 9.97
CA GLY A 12 27.07 -1.26 10.91
C GLY A 12 25.55 -1.17 11.08
N GLY A 13 25.06 -0.05 11.63
CA GLY A 13 23.65 0.19 11.89
C GLY A 13 23.18 -0.26 13.27
N ASP A 14 21.88 -0.48 13.43
CA ASP A 14 21.25 -0.73 14.74
C ASP A 14 20.61 -2.13 14.82
N CYS A 15 20.11 -2.49 16.01
CA CYS A 15 19.46 -3.76 16.28
C CYS A 15 18.09 -3.91 15.60
N GLY A 16 17.42 -2.79 15.26
CA GLY A 16 16.17 -2.79 14.50
C GLY A 16 16.36 -3.28 13.06
N GLN A 17 17.60 -3.32 12.58
CA GLN A 17 17.95 -3.87 11.27
C GLN A 17 18.24 -5.38 11.30
N SER A 18 18.08 -6.04 12.45
CA SER A 18 18.22 -7.49 12.56
C SER A 18 17.15 -8.19 11.72
N PHE A 19 17.55 -9.23 11.02
CA PHE A 19 16.66 -10.01 10.16
C PHE A 19 17.13 -11.46 10.18
N ASN A 20 16.46 -12.26 11.00
CA ASN A 20 16.77 -13.67 11.21
C ASN A 20 15.52 -14.35 11.79
N ILE A 21 15.49 -15.68 11.78
CA ILE A 21 14.34 -16.47 12.24
C ILE A 21 14.45 -16.93 13.70
N GLN A 22 15.39 -16.37 14.47
CA GLN A 22 15.62 -16.81 15.84
C GLN A 22 14.46 -16.40 16.73
N GLU A 23 14.07 -17.28 17.65
CA GLU A 23 13.08 -16.97 18.67
C GLU A 23 13.62 -15.91 19.64
N ALA A 24 12.71 -15.20 20.31
CA ALA A 24 13.05 -14.08 21.18
C ALA A 24 13.94 -14.47 22.39
N ASP A 25 14.02 -15.74 22.76
CA ASP A 25 14.90 -16.25 23.81
C ASP A 25 16.28 -16.71 23.31
N GLN A 26 16.48 -16.70 21.99
CA GLN A 26 17.69 -17.18 21.31
C GLN A 26 18.43 -16.08 20.54
N PHE A 27 17.78 -14.94 20.36
CA PHE A 27 18.39 -13.73 19.84
C PHE A 27 18.06 -12.53 20.70
N GLU A 28 19.11 -11.86 21.17
CA GLU A 28 19.02 -10.57 21.84
C GLU A 28 19.98 -9.60 21.17
N CYS A 29 19.54 -8.37 20.93
CA CYS A 29 20.40 -7.32 20.43
C CYS A 29 20.09 -6.01 21.16
N THR A 30 21.13 -5.38 21.68
CA THR A 30 21.03 -4.09 22.36
C THR A 30 21.96 -3.08 21.73
N ASP A 31 21.40 -1.93 21.33
CA ASP A 31 22.17 -0.78 20.88
C ASP A 31 22.58 0.11 22.04
N PHE A 32 23.77 0.67 21.91
CA PHE A 32 24.34 1.67 22.79
C PHE A 32 24.78 2.85 21.92
N LEU A 33 24.50 4.08 22.38
CA LEU A 33 24.90 5.30 21.65
C LEU A 33 24.40 5.37 20.19
N GLY A 34 23.31 4.68 19.85
CA GLY A 34 22.73 4.66 18.51
C GLY A 34 23.29 3.59 17.57
N GLY A 35 24.10 2.64 18.07
CA GLY A 35 24.64 1.53 17.29
C GLY A 35 25.94 1.85 16.56
N PRO A 36 26.59 0.85 15.94
CA PRO A 36 27.78 1.03 15.12
C PRO A 36 27.54 1.90 13.86
N PRO A 37 28.51 2.71 13.43
CA PRO A 37 28.38 3.49 12.21
C PRO A 37 28.34 2.59 10.96
N THR A 38 27.59 3.01 9.95
CA THR A 38 27.51 2.33 8.63
C THR A 38 28.67 2.69 7.69
N THR A 39 29.63 3.48 8.17
CA THR A 39 30.86 3.84 7.44
C THR A 39 32.05 3.86 8.40
N GLY A 40 33.25 3.57 7.89
CA GLY A 40 34.47 3.54 8.70
C GLY A 40 34.64 2.25 9.51
N ALA A 41 35.62 2.22 10.41
CA ALA A 41 36.00 1.04 11.18
C ALA A 41 35.35 1.00 12.58
N SER A 42 34.97 -0.20 13.01
CA SER A 42 34.63 -0.52 14.41
C SER A 42 35.48 -1.69 14.90
N TYR A 43 35.66 -1.81 16.21
CA TYR A 43 36.32 -2.98 16.80
C TYR A 43 35.26 -4.03 17.14
N LEU A 44 35.40 -5.24 16.60
CA LEU A 44 34.51 -6.36 16.85
C LEU A 44 35.20 -7.37 17.77
N TYR A 45 34.47 -7.85 18.76
CA TYR A 45 34.91 -8.87 19.71
C TYR A 45 33.83 -9.95 19.79
N VAL A 46 34.17 -11.18 19.38
CA VAL A 46 33.19 -12.28 19.26
C VAL A 46 33.66 -13.47 20.08
N THR A 47 32.80 -13.96 20.97
CA THR A 47 33.13 -15.01 21.94
C THR A 47 32.02 -16.05 22.05
N ALA A 48 32.37 -17.23 22.57
CA ALA A 48 31.37 -18.22 22.98
C ALA A 48 30.65 -17.74 24.24
N GLN A 49 29.32 -17.78 24.25
CA GLN A 49 28.55 -17.27 25.39
C GLN A 49 28.78 -18.11 26.66
N LYS A 50 28.92 -19.44 26.50
CA LYS A 50 29.14 -20.38 27.60
C LYS A 50 30.52 -20.26 28.24
N ASP A 51 31.52 -19.88 27.45
CA ASP A 51 32.89 -19.65 27.91
C ASP A 51 33.50 -18.45 27.17
N PRO A 52 33.37 -17.23 27.74
CA PRO A 52 33.88 -16.02 27.11
C PRO A 52 35.41 -15.98 26.94
N SER A 53 36.16 -16.96 27.47
CA SER A 53 37.59 -17.09 27.19
C SER A 53 37.88 -17.67 25.80
N VAL A 54 36.88 -18.27 25.15
CA VAL A 54 36.95 -18.72 23.76
C VAL A 54 36.56 -17.56 22.85
N VAL A 55 37.58 -16.94 22.25
CA VAL A 55 37.42 -15.82 21.32
C VAL A 55 37.47 -16.34 19.88
N TYR A 56 36.40 -16.08 19.11
CA TYR A 56 36.33 -16.43 17.69
C TYR A 56 36.89 -15.35 16.78
N PHE A 57 36.78 -14.08 17.19
CA PHE A 57 37.32 -12.94 16.46
C PHE A 57 37.58 -11.76 17.40
N SER A 58 38.65 -11.01 17.13
CA SER A 58 38.99 -9.76 17.83
C SER A 58 39.79 -8.85 16.90
N GLY A 59 39.21 -7.71 16.49
CA GLY A 59 39.90 -6.79 15.59
C GLY A 59 39.05 -5.65 15.02
N PHE A 60 39.71 -4.73 14.32
CA PHE A 60 39.04 -3.67 13.57
C PHE A 60 38.53 -4.18 12.22
N VAL A 61 37.31 -3.83 11.87
CA VAL A 61 36.65 -4.17 10.60
C VAL A 61 35.98 -2.91 10.06
N ASN A 62 36.17 -2.58 8.77
CA ASN A 62 35.43 -1.47 8.15
C ASN A 62 34.02 -1.92 7.79
N ALA A 63 33.05 -1.00 7.87
CA ALA A 63 31.73 -1.24 7.32
C ALA A 63 31.84 -1.57 5.82
N GLY A 64 31.28 -2.71 5.42
CA GLY A 64 31.40 -3.32 4.10
C GLY A 64 32.36 -4.51 4.05
N ASP A 65 33.28 -4.66 4.99
CA ASP A 65 34.30 -5.71 4.99
C ASP A 65 33.79 -7.01 5.63
N ASN A 66 34.34 -8.14 5.17
CA ASN A 66 34.13 -9.45 5.79
C ASN A 66 35.13 -9.70 6.92
N PHE A 67 34.74 -10.48 7.91
CA PHE A 67 35.59 -10.96 8.99
C PHE A 67 35.27 -12.41 9.36
N PRO A 68 36.29 -13.23 9.67
CA PRO A 68 36.11 -14.64 9.98
C PRO A 68 35.83 -14.87 11.48
N LEU A 69 35.01 -15.87 11.79
CA LEU A 69 34.91 -16.50 13.10
C LEU A 69 35.61 -17.85 13.04
N THR A 70 36.70 -18.00 13.79
CA THR A 70 37.50 -19.22 13.79
C THR A 70 37.54 -19.83 15.20
N PRO A 71 36.97 -21.03 15.41
CA PRO A 71 37.08 -21.73 16.69
C PRO A 71 38.52 -22.23 16.93
N PRO A 72 38.86 -22.62 18.16
CA PRO A 72 40.11 -23.31 18.44
C PRO A 72 40.33 -24.52 17.50
N PRO A 73 41.58 -24.85 17.14
CA PRO A 73 41.86 -25.95 16.22
C PRO A 73 41.25 -27.27 16.67
N GLY A 74 40.39 -27.85 15.81
CA GLY A 74 39.71 -29.12 16.08
C GLY A 74 38.34 -28.98 16.75
N ASP A 75 37.92 -27.77 17.09
CA ASP A 75 36.60 -27.46 17.62
C ASP A 75 35.67 -26.85 16.55
N ASN A 76 34.38 -26.78 16.88
CA ASN A 76 33.36 -26.06 16.11
C ASN A 76 32.97 -24.78 16.86
N ILE A 77 32.33 -23.86 16.15
CA ILE A 77 31.66 -22.71 16.77
C ILE A 77 30.55 -23.24 17.68
N GLU A 78 30.52 -22.75 18.92
CA GLU A 78 29.50 -23.13 19.90
C GLU A 78 28.13 -22.62 19.46
N ALA A 79 27.09 -23.27 19.98
CA ALA A 79 25.73 -22.92 19.63
C ALA A 79 25.44 -21.44 19.97
N ASP A 80 25.83 -21.01 21.16
CA ASP A 80 25.58 -19.65 21.65
C ASP A 80 26.84 -18.79 21.53
N SER A 81 26.71 -17.66 20.85
CA SER A 81 27.81 -16.71 20.65
C SER A 81 27.37 -15.28 20.97
N THR A 82 28.31 -14.49 21.50
CA THR A 82 28.13 -13.07 21.80
C THR A 82 29.04 -12.25 20.90
N VAL A 83 28.48 -11.24 20.23
CA VAL A 83 29.19 -10.25 19.43
C VAL A 83 29.09 -8.91 20.13
N GLN A 84 30.23 -8.25 20.33
CA GLN A 84 30.32 -6.91 20.88
C GLN A 84 31.06 -5.99 19.89
N ILE A 85 30.48 -4.83 19.62
CA ILE A 85 30.99 -3.86 18.66
C ILE A 85 31.32 -2.56 19.38
N PHE A 86 32.53 -2.03 19.21
CA PHE A 86 33.03 -0.85 19.92
C PHE A 86 33.50 0.24 18.94
N ASN A 87 33.42 1.51 19.38
CA ASN A 87 33.95 2.66 18.62
C ASN A 87 35.48 2.84 18.72
N GLY A 88 36.20 1.80 19.14
CA GLY A 88 37.64 1.81 19.39
C GLY A 88 38.08 0.52 20.10
N LEU A 89 39.35 0.43 20.46
CA LEU A 89 39.89 -0.73 21.18
C LEU A 89 39.15 -0.90 22.53
N PRO A 90 38.52 -2.05 22.82
CA PRO A 90 37.72 -2.23 24.02
C PRO A 90 38.56 -2.30 25.30
N PRO A 91 37.98 -2.07 26.49
CA PRO A 91 38.69 -2.16 27.77
C PRO A 91 39.29 -3.54 28.05
N ILE A 92 38.68 -4.62 27.54
CA ILE A 92 39.19 -5.99 27.68
C ILE A 92 40.54 -6.18 26.97
N GLU A 93 40.79 -5.40 25.92
CA GLU A 93 42.05 -5.34 25.17
C GLU A 93 42.94 -4.17 25.63
N GLY A 94 42.64 -3.57 26.78
CA GLY A 94 43.40 -2.45 27.36
C GLY A 94 43.15 -1.08 26.74
N GLY A 95 42.09 -0.93 25.94
CA GLY A 95 41.68 0.34 25.34
C GLY A 95 40.64 1.13 26.14
N THR A 96 40.09 2.16 25.50
CA THR A 96 39.04 3.04 26.07
C THR A 96 37.80 3.14 25.18
N GLY A 97 37.65 2.22 24.22
CA GLY A 97 36.51 2.15 23.33
C GLY A 97 35.22 1.91 24.10
N THR A 98 34.15 2.53 23.65
CA THR A 98 32.81 2.37 24.21
C THR A 98 32.03 1.35 23.38
N LEU A 99 31.28 0.49 24.07
CA LEU A 99 30.37 -0.45 23.43
C LEU A 99 29.29 0.32 22.66
N LEU A 100 29.06 -0.06 21.41
CA LEU A 100 28.05 0.49 20.51
C LEU A 100 26.90 -0.49 20.30
N GLN A 101 27.17 -1.79 20.31
CA GLN A 101 26.13 -2.80 20.15
C GLN A 101 26.61 -4.12 20.73
N GLN A 102 25.69 -4.86 21.32
CA GLN A 102 25.88 -6.26 21.69
C GLN A 102 24.77 -7.09 21.07
N SER A 103 25.12 -8.22 20.48
CA SER A 103 24.15 -9.22 20.03
C SER A 103 24.54 -10.61 20.50
N ASP A 104 23.56 -11.36 20.96
CA ASP A 104 23.63 -12.76 21.35
C ASP A 104 22.79 -13.56 20.35
N TRP A 105 23.34 -14.64 19.79
CA TRP A 105 22.68 -15.43 18.75
C TRP A 105 23.01 -16.92 18.86
N HIS A 106 22.11 -17.74 18.31
CA HIS A 106 22.14 -19.19 18.43
C HIS A 106 22.32 -19.89 17.06
N THR A 107 23.17 -20.91 17.00
CA THR A 107 23.54 -21.63 15.75
C THR A 107 23.36 -23.14 15.80
N SER A 108 22.60 -23.63 16.78
CA SER A 108 22.34 -25.07 16.88
C SER A 108 21.25 -25.52 15.91
N CYS A 109 21.11 -26.84 15.71
CA CYS A 109 20.07 -27.39 14.84
C CYS A 109 18.62 -27.19 15.35
N SER A 110 18.41 -26.65 16.56
CA SER A 110 17.07 -26.23 17.00
C SER A 110 16.66 -24.87 16.43
N GLN A 111 17.61 -24.06 15.95
CA GLN A 111 17.37 -22.84 15.19
C GLN A 111 18.38 -22.70 14.06
N ASN A 112 17.91 -22.93 12.84
CA ASN A 112 18.78 -22.80 11.70
C ASN A 112 19.20 -21.35 11.51
N ILE A 113 20.46 -21.16 11.12
CA ILE A 113 20.94 -19.91 10.53
C ILE A 113 20.96 -20.07 9.01
N PHE A 114 20.64 -18.99 8.31
CA PHE A 114 20.71 -18.91 6.87
C PHE A 114 21.72 -17.87 6.44
N LEU A 115 22.29 -18.08 5.25
CA LEU A 115 23.03 -17.03 4.59
C LEU A 115 22.16 -15.78 4.53
N LYS A 116 22.76 -14.63 4.82
CA LYS A 116 22.17 -13.29 4.90
C LYS A 116 21.39 -13.00 6.17
N ASP A 117 21.29 -13.92 7.12
CA ASP A 117 20.79 -13.61 8.45
C ASP A 117 21.61 -12.45 9.05
N ARG A 118 20.90 -11.47 9.59
CA ARG A 118 21.45 -10.25 10.16
C ARG A 118 21.19 -10.20 11.66
N PHE A 119 22.26 -9.98 12.40
CA PHE A 119 22.28 -9.90 13.87
C PHE A 119 22.81 -8.51 14.24
N GLY A 120 21.92 -7.52 14.25
CA GLY A 120 22.28 -6.10 14.35
C GLY A 120 23.20 -5.66 13.20
N GLY A 121 24.41 -5.24 13.54
CA GLY A 121 25.38 -4.67 12.61
C GLY A 121 26.15 -5.67 11.76
N ILE A 122 25.95 -6.98 11.94
CA ILE A 122 26.69 -8.03 11.20
C ILE A 122 25.74 -8.97 10.45
N GLN A 123 26.22 -9.55 9.36
CA GLN A 123 25.44 -10.43 8.49
C GLN A 123 26.24 -11.69 8.13
N LEU A 124 25.63 -12.87 8.25
CA LEU A 124 26.27 -14.14 7.89
C LEU A 124 26.39 -14.25 6.36
N VAL A 125 27.60 -14.44 5.85
CA VAL A 125 27.85 -14.51 4.40
C VAL A 125 28.48 -15.81 3.93
N LEU A 126 29.08 -16.59 4.84
CA LEU A 126 29.60 -17.92 4.53
C LEU A 126 29.71 -18.75 5.80
N PHE A 127 29.49 -20.06 5.70
CA PHE A 127 29.85 -21.01 6.75
C PHE A 127 30.33 -22.35 6.18
N ILE A 128 31.14 -23.06 6.96
CA ILE A 128 31.66 -24.38 6.64
C ILE A 128 31.24 -25.35 7.74
N ASN A 129 30.67 -26.48 7.35
CA ASN A 129 30.33 -27.57 8.27
C ASN A 129 30.65 -28.93 7.60
N ASP A 130 30.22 -30.03 8.21
CA ASP A 130 30.45 -31.39 7.70
C ASP A 130 29.82 -31.65 6.32
N LEU A 131 28.87 -30.81 5.89
CA LEU A 131 28.23 -30.87 4.57
C LEU A 131 29.00 -30.07 3.50
N GLY A 132 30.01 -29.29 3.89
CA GLY A 132 30.86 -28.50 3.01
C GLY A 132 30.73 -27.00 3.22
N VAL A 133 31.02 -26.24 2.15
CA VAL A 133 31.02 -24.78 2.15
C VAL A 133 29.69 -24.27 1.63
N THR A 134 29.06 -23.35 2.37
CA THR A 134 27.86 -22.61 1.96
C THR A 134 28.21 -21.13 1.97
N SER A 135 28.04 -20.43 0.85
CA SER A 135 28.55 -19.07 0.65
C SER A 135 27.61 -18.19 -0.17
N CYS A 136 27.57 -16.89 0.17
CA CYS A 136 27.00 -15.82 -0.65
C CYS A 136 27.94 -15.38 -1.79
N PHE A 137 29.13 -15.95 -1.89
CA PHE A 137 30.11 -15.60 -2.92
C PHE A 137 30.17 -16.71 -3.97
N VAL A 138 30.16 -16.31 -5.24
CA VAL A 138 30.19 -17.24 -6.38
C VAL A 138 31.45 -16.96 -7.20
N ASP A 139 32.31 -17.96 -7.31
CA ASP A 139 33.42 -17.94 -8.26
C ASP A 139 32.88 -18.08 -9.68
N VAL A 140 33.15 -17.08 -10.52
CA VAL A 140 32.89 -17.13 -11.96
C VAL A 140 34.20 -17.10 -12.73
N ASN A 141 34.19 -17.63 -13.96
CA ASN A 141 35.31 -17.51 -14.88
C ASN A 141 34.85 -16.77 -16.13
N PHE A 142 35.41 -15.59 -16.37
CA PHE A 142 35.22 -14.88 -17.63
C PHE A 142 36.15 -15.47 -18.68
N GLY A 143 35.55 -16.08 -19.72
CA GLY A 143 36.28 -16.63 -20.85
C GLY A 143 36.37 -15.62 -21.99
N PHE A 144 37.57 -15.36 -22.46
CA PHE A 144 37.84 -14.49 -23.60
C PHE A 144 38.32 -15.33 -24.77
N PHE A 145 37.67 -15.18 -25.92
CA PHE A 145 38.02 -15.87 -27.16
C PHE A 145 38.58 -14.85 -28.14
N ILE A 146 39.85 -15.01 -28.50
CA ILE A 146 40.58 -14.12 -29.41
C ILE A 146 40.76 -14.84 -30.73
N THR A 147 40.39 -14.21 -31.84
CA THR A 147 40.58 -14.74 -33.20
C THR A 147 41.36 -13.74 -34.03
N ASN A 148 42.39 -14.21 -34.73
CA ASN A 148 43.06 -13.41 -35.75
C ASN A 148 42.27 -13.53 -37.06
N GLU A 149 41.46 -12.52 -37.38
CA GLU A 149 40.68 -12.46 -38.62
C GLU A 149 41.49 -12.02 -39.85
N GLY A 150 42.79 -11.75 -39.67
CA GLY A 150 43.70 -11.38 -40.75
C GLY A 150 43.90 -12.50 -41.78
N ALA A 151 44.04 -12.13 -43.05
CA ALA A 151 44.29 -13.08 -44.14
C ALA A 151 45.75 -13.57 -44.22
N SER A 152 46.69 -12.87 -43.59
CA SER A 152 48.12 -13.19 -43.58
C SER A 152 48.82 -12.58 -42.36
N GLY A 153 49.91 -13.23 -41.91
CA GLY A 153 50.71 -12.76 -40.77
C GLY A 153 50.19 -13.21 -39.42
N ASP A 154 51.09 -13.69 -38.56
CA ASP A 154 50.74 -13.99 -37.17
C ASP A 154 50.51 -12.67 -36.42
N ALA A 155 49.46 -12.60 -35.61
CA ALA A 155 49.15 -11.44 -34.78
C ALA A 155 49.77 -11.61 -33.39
N VAL A 156 50.56 -10.62 -32.96
CA VAL A 156 51.08 -10.50 -31.60
C VAL A 156 50.19 -9.53 -30.85
N VAL A 157 49.52 -10.01 -29.81
CA VAL A 157 48.77 -9.13 -28.90
C VAL A 157 49.76 -8.28 -28.12
N THR A 158 49.56 -6.96 -28.15
CA THR A 158 50.43 -5.97 -27.50
C THR A 158 49.77 -5.30 -26.30
N ASP A 159 48.45 -5.37 -26.22
CA ASP A 159 47.67 -4.87 -25.08
C ASP A 159 46.45 -5.77 -24.89
N PHE A 160 46.16 -6.14 -23.65
CA PHE A 160 44.93 -6.85 -23.32
C PHE A 160 44.52 -6.56 -21.88
N THR A 161 43.60 -5.61 -21.73
CA THR A 161 43.09 -5.18 -20.43
C THR A 161 41.61 -5.49 -20.31
N THR A 162 41.16 -5.79 -19.09
CA THR A 162 39.74 -5.95 -18.77
C THR A 162 39.41 -5.18 -17.51
N ASN A 163 38.33 -4.42 -17.54
CA ASN A 163 37.77 -3.73 -16.38
C ASN A 163 36.49 -4.46 -15.93
N ILE A 164 36.40 -4.79 -14.64
CA ILE A 164 35.21 -5.37 -14.01
C ILE A 164 34.82 -4.46 -12.85
N ASN A 165 33.67 -3.78 -12.97
CA ASN A 165 33.16 -2.84 -11.95
C ASN A 165 34.20 -1.84 -11.42
N GLY A 166 35.07 -1.32 -12.30
CA GLY A 166 36.11 -0.35 -11.95
C GLY A 166 37.47 -0.95 -11.63
N GLU A 167 37.57 -2.26 -11.40
CA GLU A 167 38.86 -2.96 -11.20
C GLU A 167 39.47 -3.38 -12.55
N THR A 168 40.73 -3.03 -12.79
CA THR A 168 41.42 -3.31 -14.06
C THR A 168 42.41 -4.47 -13.92
N PHE A 169 42.33 -5.41 -14.85
CA PHE A 169 43.16 -6.61 -14.96
C PHE A 169 43.96 -6.60 -16.27
N ASP A 170 45.25 -6.92 -16.19
CA ASP A 170 46.12 -7.15 -17.35
C ASP A 170 46.16 -8.65 -17.69
N LEU A 171 45.64 -9.00 -18.85
CA LEU A 171 45.55 -10.38 -19.35
C LEU A 171 46.68 -10.71 -20.34
N LEU A 172 47.50 -9.74 -20.73
CA LEU A 172 48.60 -9.94 -21.67
C LEU A 172 49.59 -11.05 -21.23
N PRO A 173 49.98 -11.17 -19.94
CA PRO A 173 50.89 -12.23 -19.49
C PRO A 173 50.31 -13.64 -19.60
N SER A 174 48.99 -13.77 -19.75
CA SER A 174 48.28 -15.05 -19.79
C SER A 174 48.18 -15.64 -21.20
N LEU A 175 48.68 -14.94 -22.21
CA LEU A 175 48.63 -15.38 -23.61
C LEU A 175 49.82 -16.29 -23.95
N PRO A 176 49.60 -17.41 -24.68
CA PRO A 176 50.64 -18.41 -24.95
C PRO A 176 51.58 -18.02 -26.12
N GLY A 177 51.30 -16.94 -26.85
CA GLY A 177 52.12 -16.47 -27.96
C GLY A 177 51.30 -15.83 -29.10
N PRO A 178 51.90 -15.67 -30.29
CA PRO A 178 51.22 -15.12 -31.48
C PRO A 178 50.07 -16.00 -31.97
N VAL A 179 49.05 -15.36 -32.56
CA VAL A 179 47.86 -16.03 -33.12
C VAL A 179 47.98 -16.08 -34.65
N PRO A 180 48.05 -17.27 -35.28
CA PRO A 180 48.20 -17.38 -36.73
C PRO A 180 46.94 -16.89 -37.48
N PRO A 181 47.01 -16.60 -38.78
CA PRO A 181 45.85 -16.22 -39.60
C PRO A 181 44.68 -17.21 -39.47
N ASN A 182 43.48 -16.71 -39.16
CA ASN A 182 42.27 -17.50 -38.85
C ASN A 182 42.42 -18.45 -37.65
N GLY A 183 43.51 -18.32 -36.89
CA GLY A 183 43.74 -19.00 -35.63
C GLY A 183 42.95 -18.34 -34.51
N SER A 184 42.71 -19.12 -33.46
CA SER A 184 42.07 -18.63 -32.25
C SER A 184 42.79 -19.13 -31.00
N MET A 185 42.58 -18.41 -29.90
CA MET A 185 43.05 -18.78 -28.59
C MET A 185 42.05 -18.33 -27.52
N SER A 186 42.18 -18.86 -26.31
CA SER A 186 41.31 -18.51 -25.19
C SER A 186 42.11 -18.24 -23.92
N VAL A 187 41.66 -17.29 -23.13
CA VAL A 187 42.13 -17.04 -21.77
C VAL A 187 40.93 -16.94 -20.82
N SER A 188 41.15 -17.28 -19.56
CA SER A 188 40.11 -17.20 -18.52
C SER A 188 40.59 -16.34 -17.35
N LEU A 189 39.70 -15.48 -16.84
CA LEU A 189 39.91 -14.71 -15.62
C LEU A 189 38.93 -15.18 -14.53
N PRO A 190 39.41 -15.82 -13.44
CA PRO A 190 38.57 -16.08 -12.28
C PRO A 190 38.21 -14.77 -11.59
N TYR A 191 36.96 -14.64 -11.15
CA TYR A 191 36.46 -13.46 -10.46
C TYR A 191 35.40 -13.87 -9.43
N LEU A 192 35.41 -13.26 -8.25
CA LEU A 192 34.45 -13.55 -7.18
C LEU A 192 33.29 -12.55 -7.23
N ILE A 193 32.07 -13.05 -7.38
CA ILE A 193 30.85 -12.25 -7.35
C ILE A 193 30.26 -12.25 -5.94
N ASP A 194 29.99 -11.07 -5.40
CA ASP A 194 29.26 -10.86 -4.15
C ASP A 194 27.75 -10.94 -4.42
N MET A 195 27.10 -12.03 -4.00
CA MET A 195 25.65 -12.19 -4.15
C MET A 195 24.86 -11.56 -2.99
N THR A 196 25.51 -10.94 -2.00
CA THR A 196 24.84 -10.26 -0.88
C THR A 196 24.11 -9.01 -1.32
N VAL A 197 24.63 -8.31 -2.32
CA VAL A 197 24.05 -7.09 -2.88
C VAL A 197 23.66 -7.33 -4.33
N ARG A 198 22.41 -7.03 -4.70
CA ARG A 198 22.04 -6.97 -6.12
C ARG A 198 22.72 -5.79 -6.76
N GLN A 199 23.66 -6.05 -7.65
CA GLN A 199 24.34 -5.02 -8.41
C GLN A 199 24.47 -5.40 -9.88
N GLN A 200 24.61 -4.38 -10.71
CA GLN A 200 24.96 -4.55 -12.10
C GLN A 200 26.48 -4.74 -12.21
N TYR A 201 26.88 -5.82 -12.86
CA TYR A 201 28.26 -6.09 -13.22
C TYR A 201 28.48 -5.66 -14.67
N THR A 202 29.50 -4.83 -14.89
CA THR A 202 29.97 -4.42 -16.21
C THR A 202 31.38 -4.91 -16.41
N VAL A 203 31.59 -5.71 -17.44
CA VAL A 203 32.89 -6.21 -17.89
C VAL A 203 33.18 -5.56 -19.24
N SER A 204 34.26 -4.79 -19.30
CA SER A 204 34.72 -4.11 -20.51
C SER A 204 36.16 -4.51 -20.79
N SER A 205 36.43 -5.06 -21.96
CA SER A 205 37.75 -5.53 -22.37
C SER A 205 38.24 -4.79 -23.59
N PHE A 206 39.52 -4.47 -23.60
CA PHE A 206 40.22 -3.89 -24.74
C PHE A 206 41.36 -4.81 -25.14
N ILE A 207 41.49 -5.09 -26.44
CA ILE A 207 42.62 -5.82 -26.98
C ILE A 207 43.25 -5.04 -28.13
N GLY A 208 44.58 -4.99 -28.15
CA GLY A 208 45.37 -4.40 -29.23
C GLY A 208 46.43 -5.39 -29.69
N GLY A 209 46.71 -5.42 -30.99
CA GLY A 209 47.71 -6.31 -31.57
C GLY A 209 48.38 -5.74 -32.80
N VAL A 210 49.52 -6.33 -33.15
CA VAL A 210 50.31 -6.00 -34.35
C VAL A 210 50.70 -7.28 -35.07
N THR A 211 50.79 -7.25 -36.40
CA THR A 211 51.36 -8.38 -37.15
C THR A 211 52.85 -8.55 -36.84
N THR A 212 53.38 -9.77 -36.96
CA THR A 212 54.80 -10.06 -36.67
C THR A 212 55.80 -9.29 -37.56
N ASP A 213 55.38 -8.80 -38.73
CA ASP A 213 56.18 -7.94 -39.61
C ASP A 213 56.07 -6.45 -39.26
N GLY A 214 55.24 -6.09 -38.28
CA GLY A 214 55.01 -4.74 -37.78
C GLY A 214 54.28 -3.82 -38.76
N GLN A 215 53.68 -4.37 -39.82
CA GLN A 215 53.01 -3.58 -40.85
C GLN A 215 51.59 -3.17 -40.44
N ASP A 216 50.83 -4.05 -39.80
CA ASP A 216 49.42 -3.85 -39.50
C ASP A 216 49.17 -3.82 -37.99
N THR A 217 48.31 -2.91 -37.54
CA THR A 217 47.81 -2.84 -36.16
C THR A 217 46.31 -3.12 -36.15
N CYS A 218 45.84 -3.85 -35.14
CA CYS A 218 44.44 -4.17 -34.93
C CYS A 218 44.06 -3.90 -33.48
N GLN A 219 42.79 -3.58 -33.26
CA GLN A 219 42.23 -3.34 -31.93
C GLN A 219 40.77 -3.75 -31.93
N ASP A 220 40.29 -4.21 -30.78
CA ASP A 220 38.89 -4.56 -30.58
C ASP A 220 38.47 -4.33 -29.11
N GLU A 221 37.18 -4.18 -28.90
CA GLU A 221 36.58 -3.97 -27.58
C GLU A 221 35.38 -4.90 -27.38
N GLY A 222 35.34 -5.54 -26.21
CA GLY A 222 34.26 -6.42 -25.79
C GLY A 222 33.55 -5.85 -24.56
N ASN A 223 32.22 -5.95 -24.52
CA ASN A 223 31.43 -5.55 -23.35
C ASN A 223 30.42 -6.62 -22.98
N LEU A 224 30.29 -6.89 -21.69
CA LEU A 224 29.28 -7.75 -21.09
C LEU A 224 28.69 -7.04 -19.87
N ALA A 225 27.36 -7.01 -19.79
CA ALA A 225 26.66 -6.52 -18.61
C ALA A 225 25.64 -7.55 -18.14
N PHE A 226 25.59 -7.78 -16.84
CA PHE A 226 24.60 -8.66 -16.21
C PHE A 226 24.29 -8.19 -14.79
N ILE A 227 23.18 -8.66 -14.22
CA ILE A 227 22.80 -8.36 -12.84
C ILE A 227 22.98 -9.65 -12.04
N ALA A 228 23.66 -9.55 -10.91
CA ALA A 228 23.83 -10.65 -9.97
C ALA A 228 23.60 -10.16 -8.53
N GLY A 229 23.35 -11.11 -7.62
CA GLY A 229 22.93 -10.86 -6.23
C GLY A 229 21.42 -10.82 -6.03
N ASN A 230 20.98 -11.05 -4.80
CA ASN A 230 19.55 -10.96 -4.46
C ASN A 230 19.16 -9.50 -4.25
N PRO A 231 17.94 -9.09 -4.66
CA PRO A 231 17.44 -7.76 -4.33
C PRO A 231 17.62 -7.52 -2.83
N SER A 232 18.05 -6.31 -2.46
CA SER A 232 18.04 -5.89 -1.06
C SER A 232 16.62 -6.09 -0.57
N ILE A 233 16.39 -7.08 0.30
CA ILE A 233 15.11 -7.23 0.98
C ILE A 233 15.07 -5.98 1.86
N ALA A 234 14.31 -4.97 1.43
CA ALA A 234 13.93 -3.91 2.34
C ALA A 234 13.31 -4.58 3.57
N PRO A 235 13.56 -4.06 4.79
CA PRO A 235 12.95 -4.64 5.99
C PRO A 235 11.46 -4.87 5.73
N PRO A 236 10.88 -5.98 6.21
CA PRO A 236 9.45 -6.26 6.04
C PRO A 236 8.68 -5.01 6.47
N THR A 237 8.14 -4.26 5.51
CA THR A 237 7.26 -3.15 5.83
C THR A 237 5.84 -3.70 5.77
N CYS A 238 5.19 -3.79 6.93
CA CYS A 238 3.74 -3.97 6.99
C CYS A 238 3.12 -2.74 6.32
N ASN A 239 2.64 -2.88 5.09
CA ASN A 239 2.05 -1.79 4.34
C ASN A 239 0.73 -2.27 3.75
N LEU A 240 -0.35 -1.97 4.46
CA LEU A 240 -1.69 -2.14 3.92
C LEU A 240 -2.05 -0.88 3.16
N GLN A 241 -2.65 -1.04 1.99
CA GLN A 241 -3.31 0.04 1.27
C GLN A 241 -4.78 -0.31 1.16
N VAL A 242 -5.66 0.60 1.59
CA VAL A 242 -7.09 0.50 1.32
C VAL A 242 -7.50 1.58 0.32
N ASP A 243 -8.11 1.17 -0.78
CA ASP A 243 -8.72 2.10 -1.73
C ASP A 243 -10.24 1.89 -1.72
N VAL A 244 -10.99 2.97 -1.50
CA VAL A 244 -12.46 2.96 -1.55
C VAL A 244 -12.93 3.52 -2.89
N SER A 245 -13.85 2.81 -3.53
CA SER A 245 -14.57 3.28 -4.71
C SER A 245 -16.06 3.00 -4.57
N CYS A 246 -16.87 3.66 -5.38
CA CYS A 246 -18.31 3.41 -5.41
C CYS A 246 -18.83 3.32 -6.83
N SER A 247 -19.97 2.64 -6.97
CA SER A 247 -20.72 2.60 -8.22
C SER A 247 -22.21 2.67 -7.94
N THR A 248 -22.95 3.28 -8.85
CA THR A 248 -24.41 3.35 -8.79
C THR A 248 -24.98 3.16 -10.19
N SER A 249 -26.19 2.61 -10.28
CA SER A 249 -26.91 2.51 -11.55
C SER A 249 -27.39 3.84 -12.10
N ALA A 250 -27.37 4.92 -11.30
CA ALA A 250 -27.98 6.21 -11.67
C ALA A 250 -26.99 7.33 -12.04
N ALA A 251 -25.67 7.11 -11.95
CA ALA A 251 -24.67 8.15 -12.25
C ALA A 251 -23.54 7.62 -13.15
N THR A 252 -23.02 8.49 -14.02
CA THR A 252 -21.73 8.29 -14.71
C THR A 252 -20.60 8.64 -13.75
N VAL A 253 -19.90 7.64 -13.23
CA VAL A 253 -18.67 7.82 -12.46
C VAL A 253 -17.61 8.43 -13.38
N ASP A 254 -17.13 9.64 -13.08
CA ASP A 254 -16.22 10.39 -13.96
C ASP A 254 -14.75 9.93 -13.87
N GLY A 255 -14.50 8.80 -13.19
CA GLY A 255 -13.16 8.23 -13.02
C GLY A 255 -12.26 8.99 -12.05
N SER A 256 -12.77 10.02 -11.36
CA SER A 256 -12.02 10.79 -10.36
C SER A 256 -11.97 10.13 -8.98
N GLY A 257 -12.66 9.00 -8.79
CA GLY A 257 -12.84 8.36 -7.48
C GLY A 257 -14.02 8.93 -6.70
N ASN A 258 -14.50 10.14 -7.01
CA ASN A 258 -15.73 10.66 -6.45
C ASN A 258 -16.96 10.10 -7.17
N CYS A 259 -17.96 9.68 -6.40
CA CYS A 259 -19.27 9.34 -6.96
C CYS A 259 -20.17 10.56 -6.86
N ASP A 260 -19.87 11.57 -7.65
CA ASP A 260 -20.72 12.76 -7.72
C ASP A 260 -22.02 12.38 -8.44
N ALA A 261 -23.12 12.36 -7.70
CA ALA A 261 -24.45 12.31 -8.27
C ALA A 261 -24.90 13.75 -8.56
N THR A 262 -25.11 14.09 -9.83
CA THR A 262 -25.63 15.39 -10.24
C THR A 262 -27.08 15.53 -9.79
N TYR A 263 -27.48 16.70 -9.27
CA TYR A 263 -28.90 16.98 -9.02
C TYR A 263 -29.67 16.82 -10.33
N VAL A 264 -30.69 15.97 -10.31
CA VAL A 264 -31.66 15.96 -11.38
C VAL A 264 -32.69 17.03 -11.04
N THR A 265 -32.74 18.07 -11.86
CA THR A 265 -33.85 19.02 -11.87
C THR A 265 -35.03 18.42 -12.60
N CYS A 266 -36.23 18.72 -12.14
CA CYS A 266 -37.45 18.32 -12.83
C CYS A 266 -37.64 19.15 -14.12
N ASP A 267 -36.91 18.82 -15.19
CA ASP A 267 -36.92 19.56 -16.47
C ASP A 267 -38.20 19.31 -17.31
N GLU A 268 -39.01 18.32 -16.92
CA GLU A 268 -40.31 18.00 -17.49
C GLU A 268 -41.37 17.96 -16.39
N ALA A 269 -42.63 18.19 -16.74
CA ALA A 269 -43.75 18.09 -15.80
C ALA A 269 -43.82 16.66 -15.21
N PRO A 270 -43.79 16.50 -13.87
CA PRO A 270 -43.78 15.18 -13.25
C PRO A 270 -45.17 14.54 -13.31
N PHE A 271 -45.22 13.23 -13.55
CA PHE A 271 -46.45 12.43 -13.40
C PHE A 271 -46.65 11.98 -11.96
N TYR A 272 -45.58 12.00 -11.18
CA TYR A 272 -45.56 11.59 -9.79
C TYR A 272 -44.47 12.35 -9.04
N VAL A 273 -44.78 12.78 -7.82
CA VAL A 273 -43.83 13.36 -6.86
C VAL A 273 -44.07 12.72 -5.51
N GLY A 274 -43.06 12.12 -4.91
CA GLY A 274 -43.09 11.62 -3.54
C GLY A 274 -42.54 12.67 -2.58
N PHE A 275 -43.27 12.91 -1.49
CA PHE A 275 -42.84 13.78 -0.41
C PHE A 275 -42.55 12.96 0.85
N ARG A 276 -41.53 13.38 1.60
CA ARG A 276 -41.29 12.94 2.98
C ARG A 276 -41.85 13.98 3.94
N TYR A 277 -42.66 13.53 4.89
CA TYR A 277 -43.21 14.40 5.94
C TYR A 277 -42.28 14.47 7.15
N TYR A 278 -41.91 15.66 7.62
CA TYR A 278 -41.11 15.86 8.85
C TYR A 278 -41.88 16.57 9.97
N GLY A 279 -43.03 17.18 9.66
CA GLY A 279 -43.68 18.12 10.57
C GLY A 279 -42.88 19.43 10.74
N GLY A 280 -43.24 20.22 11.77
CA GLY A 280 -42.60 21.49 12.07
C GLY A 280 -43.25 22.71 11.40
N ALA A 281 -42.57 23.85 11.48
CA ALA A 281 -43.06 25.16 11.05
C ALA A 281 -42.52 25.55 9.66
N CYS A 282 -43.14 26.53 9.00
CA CYS A 282 -42.67 27.03 7.71
C CYS A 282 -41.24 27.59 7.79
N GLU A 283 -40.96 28.38 8.84
CA GLU A 283 -39.66 29.00 9.08
C GLU A 283 -39.05 28.45 10.39
N PRO A 284 -37.74 28.16 10.43
CA PRO A 284 -36.72 28.33 9.39
C PRO A 284 -36.55 27.09 8.49
N GLN A 285 -37.52 26.17 8.47
CA GLN A 285 -37.34 24.85 7.87
C GLN A 285 -37.45 24.84 6.35
N SER A 286 -38.15 25.80 5.75
CA SER A 286 -38.26 25.89 4.31
C SER A 286 -36.90 26.24 3.69
N SER A 287 -36.47 25.43 2.73
CA SER A 287 -35.24 25.63 1.97
C SER A 287 -35.50 25.11 0.56
N ASN A 288 -35.86 26.02 -0.34
CA ASN A 288 -36.13 25.71 -1.74
C ASN A 288 -35.75 26.89 -2.62
N SER A 289 -35.59 26.63 -3.92
CA SER A 289 -35.17 27.63 -4.91
C SER A 289 -36.33 28.27 -5.69
N GLN A 290 -37.59 27.90 -5.38
CA GLN A 290 -38.72 28.24 -6.23
C GLN A 290 -39.18 29.70 -6.11
N PRO A 291 -39.32 30.43 -7.24
CA PRO A 291 -39.93 31.75 -7.22
C PRO A 291 -41.44 31.64 -6.93
N GLY A 292 -41.93 32.43 -5.98
CA GLY A 292 -43.37 32.49 -5.68
C GLY A 292 -43.87 31.41 -4.71
N PHE A 293 -42.97 30.58 -4.16
CA PHE A 293 -43.27 29.74 -3.02
C PHE A 293 -43.85 30.57 -1.85
N THR A 294 -44.92 30.08 -1.24
CA THR A 294 -45.43 30.63 0.02
C THR A 294 -45.72 29.52 1.00
N CYS A 295 -45.27 29.67 2.24
CA CYS A 295 -45.65 28.81 3.35
C CYS A 295 -46.14 29.68 4.50
N GLU A 296 -47.35 29.40 4.98
CA GLU A 296 -47.97 30.09 6.11
C GLU A 296 -48.30 29.07 7.21
N ASP A 297 -47.75 29.30 8.40
CA ASP A 297 -48.21 28.65 9.62
C ASP A 297 -49.51 29.34 10.06
N VAL A 298 -50.62 28.60 10.01
CA VAL A 298 -51.95 29.12 10.32
C VAL A 298 -52.11 29.11 11.85
N PRO A 299 -52.70 30.15 12.50
CA PRO A 299 -52.47 30.54 13.91
C PRO A 299 -52.82 29.56 15.05
N PHE A 300 -53.00 28.27 14.78
CA PHE A 300 -52.79 27.24 15.78
C PHE A 300 -51.29 26.97 15.95
N GLU A 301 -50.86 26.55 17.14
CA GLU A 301 -49.43 26.32 17.41
C GLU A 301 -48.80 25.44 16.32
N PRO A 302 -47.55 25.75 15.87
CA PRO A 302 -46.90 24.99 14.82
C PRO A 302 -46.86 23.50 15.19
N ILE A 303 -47.00 22.63 14.18
CA ILE A 303 -47.04 21.18 14.39
C ILE A 303 -45.78 20.78 15.16
N PRO A 304 -45.89 20.16 16.36
CA PRO A 304 -44.73 19.75 17.12
C PRO A 304 -43.94 18.73 16.29
N SER A 305 -42.65 19.01 16.12
CA SER A 305 -41.81 18.52 15.02
C SER A 305 -41.45 17.02 15.05
N THR A 306 -42.02 16.17 15.91
CA THR A 306 -41.49 14.80 16.06
C THR A 306 -42.49 13.68 16.36
N GLU A 307 -43.77 13.92 16.68
CA GLU A 307 -44.64 12.82 17.18
C GLU A 307 -46.11 12.82 16.71
N TYR A 308 -46.57 13.83 15.98
CA TYR A 308 -48.00 13.94 15.65
C TYR A 308 -48.29 13.47 14.22
N ALA A 309 -49.34 12.66 14.09
CA ALA A 309 -49.94 12.38 12.80
C ALA A 309 -50.64 13.65 12.28
N ALA A 310 -50.55 13.90 10.99
CA ALA A 310 -51.24 15.00 10.32
C ALA A 310 -52.06 14.46 9.14
N TYR A 311 -53.19 15.11 8.86
CA TYR A 311 -53.95 14.87 7.64
C TYR A 311 -53.52 15.89 6.60
N ILE A 312 -52.99 15.45 5.45
CA ILE A 312 -52.57 16.36 4.38
C ILE A 312 -53.58 16.25 3.24
N ILE A 313 -53.92 17.40 2.64
CA ILE A 313 -54.64 17.48 1.36
C ILE A 313 -53.77 18.25 0.37
N VAL A 314 -53.58 17.66 -0.82
CA VAL A 314 -52.78 18.21 -1.92
C VAL A 314 -53.69 18.43 -3.12
N GLU A 315 -53.82 19.68 -3.54
CA GLU A 315 -54.74 20.12 -4.60
C GLU A 315 -53.99 20.90 -5.69
N GLY A 316 -54.40 20.73 -6.95
CA GLY A 316 -53.97 21.57 -8.05
C GLY A 316 -54.68 22.93 -8.09
N THR A 317 -54.35 23.73 -9.10
CA THR A 317 -54.98 25.05 -9.33
C THR A 317 -56.50 25.02 -9.46
N ASN A 318 -57.09 23.91 -9.94
CA ASN A 318 -58.52 23.69 -9.85
C ASN A 318 -58.82 22.85 -8.60
N PRO A 319 -59.77 23.26 -7.74
CA PRO A 319 -60.11 22.53 -6.52
C PRO A 319 -60.78 21.16 -6.78
N GLU A 320 -61.08 20.81 -8.04
CA GLU A 320 -61.51 19.46 -8.42
C GLU A 320 -60.32 18.50 -8.65
N ASP A 321 -59.09 19.04 -8.76
CA ASP A 321 -57.87 18.29 -9.00
C ASP A 321 -57.18 17.95 -7.67
N THR A 322 -57.73 17.00 -6.91
CA THR A 322 -57.06 16.47 -5.71
C THR A 322 -56.02 15.43 -6.12
N TYR A 323 -54.74 15.71 -5.83
CA TYR A 323 -53.65 14.79 -6.15
C TYR A 323 -53.39 13.75 -5.06
N TRP A 324 -53.63 14.12 -3.80
CA TRP A 324 -53.50 13.21 -2.67
C TRP A 324 -54.19 13.75 -1.42
N ASP A 325 -54.75 12.85 -0.61
CA ASP A 325 -55.14 13.14 0.76
C ASP A 325 -54.99 11.93 1.69
N GLY A 326 -54.64 12.18 2.95
CA GLY A 326 -54.46 11.09 3.92
C GLY A 326 -53.65 11.46 5.16
N TRP A 327 -53.53 10.47 6.05
CA TRP A 327 -52.76 10.56 7.27
C TRP A 327 -51.28 10.22 7.04
N VAL A 328 -50.39 11.01 7.63
CA VAL A 328 -48.95 10.76 7.69
C VAL A 328 -48.41 11.00 9.10
N VAL A 329 -47.34 10.30 9.48
CA VAL A 329 -46.49 10.61 10.64
C VAL A 329 -45.08 11.01 10.19
N PRO A 330 -44.27 11.72 11.01
CA PRO A 330 -42.92 12.12 10.62
C PRO A 330 -42.07 10.91 10.17
N GLY A 331 -41.46 11.04 8.99
CA GLY A 331 -40.72 9.99 8.29
C GLY A 331 -41.53 9.29 7.18
N ASP A 332 -42.87 9.39 7.19
CA ASP A 332 -43.70 8.78 6.15
C ASP A 332 -43.44 9.41 4.77
N LEU A 333 -43.46 8.55 3.76
CA LEU A 333 -43.49 8.94 2.35
C LEU A 333 -44.93 8.92 1.86
N PHE A 334 -45.35 9.95 1.15
CA PHE A 334 -46.65 9.97 0.48
C PHE A 334 -46.53 10.42 -0.98
N PRO A 335 -47.31 9.81 -1.88
CA PRO A 335 -47.26 10.11 -3.31
C PRO A 335 -48.23 11.22 -3.70
N MET A 336 -47.82 12.08 -4.63
CA MET A 336 -48.68 13.02 -5.35
C MET A 336 -48.76 12.60 -6.82
N PHE A 337 -49.95 12.40 -7.36
CA PHE A 337 -50.16 12.10 -8.79
C PHE A 337 -51.52 12.62 -9.28
N ASP A 338 -51.67 12.94 -10.56
CA ASP A 338 -52.98 13.20 -11.16
C ASP A 338 -53.76 11.87 -11.27
N PRO A 339 -54.95 11.74 -10.65
CA PRO A 339 -55.77 10.53 -10.76
C PRO A 339 -56.16 10.16 -12.21
N SER A 340 -56.15 11.14 -13.11
CA SER A 340 -56.40 10.95 -14.55
C SER A 340 -55.17 10.43 -15.31
N GLY A 341 -54.01 10.38 -14.66
CA GLY A 341 -52.74 9.91 -15.21
C GLY A 341 -52.04 10.91 -16.13
N ASN A 342 -52.41 12.20 -16.09
CA ASN A 342 -51.68 13.22 -16.83
C ASN A 342 -50.45 13.70 -16.04
N ALA A 343 -49.53 14.37 -16.74
CA ALA A 343 -48.46 15.09 -16.06
C ALA A 343 -49.06 16.24 -15.24
N MET A 344 -48.61 16.37 -14.00
CA MET A 344 -49.04 17.45 -13.12
C MET A 344 -48.26 18.73 -13.49
N SER A 345 -48.92 19.87 -13.50
CA SER A 345 -48.29 21.15 -13.86
C SER A 345 -48.96 22.34 -13.17
N GLY A 346 -48.19 23.39 -12.91
CA GLY A 346 -48.68 24.64 -12.34
C GLY A 346 -48.62 24.65 -10.81
N LEU A 347 -49.44 25.51 -10.20
CA LEU A 347 -49.43 25.71 -8.75
C LEU A 347 -50.13 24.56 -8.01
N VAL A 348 -49.48 24.09 -6.96
CA VAL A 348 -49.98 23.09 -6.02
C VAL A 348 -50.21 23.74 -4.67
N ASN A 349 -51.40 23.55 -4.13
CA ASN A 349 -51.77 23.96 -2.79
C ASN A 349 -51.77 22.74 -1.87
N VAL A 350 -50.97 22.79 -0.82
CA VAL A 350 -50.98 21.77 0.23
C VAL A 350 -51.48 22.39 1.52
N THR A 351 -52.51 21.78 2.09
CA THR A 351 -52.99 22.12 3.43
C THR A 351 -52.77 20.95 4.37
N ILE A 352 -52.10 21.21 5.48
CA ILE A 352 -51.82 20.24 6.53
C ILE A 352 -52.75 20.53 7.71
N TYR A 353 -53.45 19.52 8.21
CA TYR A 353 -54.43 19.61 9.29
C TYR A 353 -53.99 18.80 10.51
N GLU A 354 -54.37 19.27 11.70
CA GLU A 354 -54.20 18.54 12.96
C GLU A 354 -55.03 17.24 12.98
N ASP A 355 -56.19 17.26 12.32
CA ASP A 355 -57.12 16.14 12.25
C ASP A 355 -57.88 16.09 10.90
N ASP A 356 -58.63 15.01 10.70
CA ASP A 356 -59.44 14.77 9.49
C ASP A 356 -60.78 15.51 9.50
N THR A 357 -61.06 16.36 10.49
CA THR A 357 -62.27 17.21 10.50
C THR A 357 -62.15 18.39 9.55
N LEU A 358 -60.92 18.70 9.12
CA LEU A 358 -60.56 19.81 8.24
C LEU A 358 -60.88 21.20 8.81
N GLU A 359 -61.24 21.29 10.11
CA GLU A 359 -61.57 22.57 10.76
C GLU A 359 -60.33 23.35 11.19
N LYS A 360 -59.18 22.66 11.33
CA LYS A 360 -57.94 23.21 11.90
C LYS A 360 -56.74 22.99 10.98
N PRO A 361 -56.57 23.82 9.94
CA PRO A 361 -55.33 23.84 9.18
C PRO A 361 -54.20 24.35 10.08
N CYS A 362 -53.09 23.64 10.06
CA CYS A 362 -51.85 24.00 10.74
C CYS A 362 -50.88 24.72 9.79
N GLN A 363 -50.81 24.28 8.53
CA GLN A 363 -49.89 24.86 7.55
C GLN A 363 -50.54 24.91 6.17
N ARG A 364 -50.25 25.98 5.43
CA ARG A 364 -50.64 26.16 4.03
C ARG A 364 -49.41 26.41 3.19
N ILE A 365 -49.20 25.60 2.17
CA ILE A 365 -48.02 25.61 1.31
C ILE A 365 -48.51 25.80 -0.12
N LEU A 366 -47.91 26.73 -0.85
CA LEU A 366 -48.09 26.92 -2.27
C LEU A 366 -46.74 26.83 -2.94
N PHE A 367 -46.59 25.92 -3.89
CA PHE A 367 -45.38 25.78 -4.70
C PHE A 367 -45.76 25.44 -6.14
N ASP A 368 -44.81 25.58 -7.06
CA ASP A 368 -45.01 25.33 -8.48
C ASP A 368 -44.34 24.01 -8.88
N ILE A 369 -45.03 23.15 -9.60
CA ILE A 369 -44.47 21.90 -10.12
C ILE A 369 -44.27 21.93 -11.64
N SER A 370 -44.44 23.11 -12.24
CA SER A 370 -44.13 23.35 -13.65
C SER A 370 -42.63 23.41 -13.89
N CYS A 371 -42.24 23.24 -15.16
CA CYS A 371 -40.85 23.37 -15.59
C CYS A 371 -40.33 24.82 -15.53
N GLU A 372 -41.18 25.82 -15.25
CA GLU A 372 -40.75 27.22 -15.08
C GLU A 372 -40.09 27.46 -13.71
N ALA A 373 -40.38 26.59 -12.74
CA ALA A 373 -39.83 26.56 -11.40
C ALA A 373 -39.59 25.09 -10.99
N PRO A 374 -38.58 24.41 -11.56
CA PRO A 374 -38.40 22.99 -11.39
C PRO A 374 -38.21 22.62 -9.91
N LEU A 375 -38.84 21.52 -9.50
CA LEU A 375 -38.54 20.88 -8.22
C LEU A 375 -37.13 20.31 -8.25
N VAL A 376 -36.40 20.48 -7.15
CA VAL A 376 -35.12 19.82 -6.88
C VAL A 376 -35.33 18.83 -5.74
N LEU A 377 -34.69 17.67 -5.82
CA LEU A 377 -34.66 16.75 -4.67
C LEU A 377 -34.11 17.45 -3.44
N ASN A 378 -34.66 17.12 -2.27
CA ASN A 378 -34.39 17.77 -0.99
C ASN A 378 -34.89 19.23 -0.87
N ASP A 379 -35.59 19.78 -1.88
CA ASP A 379 -36.34 21.02 -1.69
C ASP A 379 -37.32 20.83 -0.52
N ARG A 380 -37.26 21.76 0.43
CA ARG A 380 -38.09 21.73 1.64
C ARG A 380 -39.11 22.86 1.61
N PHE A 381 -40.37 22.47 1.72
CA PHE A 381 -41.55 23.32 1.74
C PHE A 381 -42.25 23.15 3.10
N GLY A 382 -41.82 23.92 4.11
CA GLY A 382 -42.28 23.77 5.49
C GLY A 382 -42.04 22.35 6.03
N ALA A 383 -43.14 21.65 6.31
CA ALA A 383 -43.12 20.29 6.86
C ALA A 383 -42.81 19.19 5.82
N LEU A 384 -42.65 19.53 4.54
CA LEU A 384 -42.50 18.59 3.43
C LEU A 384 -41.14 18.70 2.76
N GLU A 385 -40.54 17.57 2.41
CA GLU A 385 -39.31 17.49 1.61
C GLU A 385 -39.59 16.68 0.34
N VAL A 386 -39.15 17.17 -0.82
CA VAL A 386 -39.24 16.42 -2.09
C VAL A 386 -38.28 15.23 -2.02
N PHE A 387 -38.84 14.03 -1.98
CA PHE A 387 -38.08 12.79 -1.83
C PHE A 387 -37.84 12.08 -3.16
N GLU A 388 -38.80 12.09 -4.08
CA GLU A 388 -38.64 11.46 -5.39
C GLU A 388 -39.60 12.06 -6.41
N PHE A 389 -39.32 11.89 -7.69
CA PHE A 389 -40.27 12.19 -8.75
C PHE A 389 -40.05 11.32 -9.99
N PHE A 390 -41.08 11.24 -10.83
CA PHE A 390 -41.09 10.47 -12.07
C PHE A 390 -41.65 11.31 -13.22
N THR A 391 -40.92 11.34 -14.33
CA THR A 391 -41.23 12.11 -15.54
C THR A 391 -41.54 11.20 -16.74
N SER A 392 -42.01 11.79 -17.85
CA SER A 392 -42.35 11.05 -19.08
C SER A 392 -41.20 10.22 -19.67
N SER A 393 -39.95 10.58 -19.38
CA SER A 393 -38.76 9.85 -19.83
C SER A 393 -38.50 8.54 -19.06
N GLN A 394 -39.37 8.18 -18.10
CA GLN A 394 -39.42 6.91 -17.36
C GLN A 394 -38.31 6.63 -16.34
N GLN A 395 -37.51 7.63 -15.97
CA GLN A 395 -36.55 7.48 -14.88
C GLN A 395 -37.18 7.99 -13.57
N THR A 396 -37.32 7.10 -12.58
CA THR A 396 -37.59 7.53 -11.21
C THR A 396 -36.29 8.10 -10.66
N VAL A 397 -36.34 9.32 -10.14
CA VAL A 397 -35.22 9.94 -9.44
C VAL A 397 -35.63 10.09 -7.99
N SER A 398 -34.81 9.57 -7.08
CA SER A 398 -35.03 9.62 -5.64
C SER A 398 -33.87 10.30 -4.95
N SER A 399 -34.14 10.94 -3.80
CA SER A 399 -33.13 11.42 -2.89
C SER A 399 -32.44 10.31 -2.10
N GLU A 400 -32.84 9.05 -2.31
CA GLU A 400 -32.09 7.89 -1.89
C GLU A 400 -31.46 7.16 -3.08
N LEU A 401 -30.16 6.94 -2.98
CA LEU A 401 -29.36 6.31 -4.02
C LEU A 401 -28.86 4.95 -3.53
N ALA A 402 -29.14 3.90 -4.29
CA ALA A 402 -28.45 2.63 -4.12
C ALA A 402 -27.02 2.75 -4.65
N VAL A 403 -26.05 2.56 -3.77
CA VAL A 403 -24.62 2.63 -4.04
C VAL A 403 -23.96 1.34 -3.57
N ASP A 404 -23.16 0.76 -4.45
CA ASP A 404 -22.26 -0.32 -4.12
C ASP A 404 -20.89 0.29 -3.81
N PHE A 405 -20.49 0.22 -2.53
CA PHE A 405 -19.14 0.59 -2.11
C PHE A 405 -18.20 -0.60 -2.31
N ALA A 406 -17.17 -0.43 -3.12
CA ALA A 406 -16.15 -1.43 -3.38
C ALA A 406 -14.85 -1.02 -2.68
N TYR A 407 -14.39 -1.89 -1.79
CA TYR A 407 -13.18 -1.72 -0.99
C TYR A 407 -12.09 -2.65 -1.52
N THR A 408 -10.98 -2.07 -1.93
CA THR A 408 -9.79 -2.80 -2.38
C THR A 408 -8.75 -2.76 -1.27
N ILE A 409 -8.41 -3.90 -0.68
CA ILE A 409 -7.32 -3.98 0.30
C ILE A 409 -6.14 -4.67 -0.36
N THR A 410 -5.00 -3.99 -0.44
CA THR A 410 -3.75 -4.51 -0.98
C THR A 410 -2.74 -4.66 0.14
N ASN A 411 -2.10 -5.83 0.25
CA ASN A 411 -0.86 -5.95 1.02
C ASN A 411 0.31 -5.50 0.14
N ALA A 412 0.66 -4.22 0.24
CA ALA A 412 1.81 -3.64 -0.45
C ALA A 412 3.15 -3.92 0.27
N GLY A 413 3.14 -4.75 1.32
CA GLY A 413 4.34 -5.25 1.98
C GLY A 413 5.07 -6.27 1.13
N ALA A 414 6.41 -6.28 1.20
CA ALA A 414 7.25 -7.03 0.28
C ALA A 414 7.52 -8.51 0.65
N SER A 415 7.15 -8.96 1.87
CA SER A 415 7.65 -10.26 2.36
C SER A 415 6.73 -11.05 3.29
N ASP A 416 5.81 -10.42 4.02
CA ASP A 416 4.98 -11.11 5.01
C ASP A 416 3.49 -11.02 4.67
N SER A 417 2.78 -12.12 4.87
CA SER A 417 1.31 -12.10 4.87
C SER A 417 0.81 -11.31 6.08
N VAL A 418 -0.21 -10.50 5.88
CA VAL A 418 -0.85 -9.69 6.92
C VAL A 418 -2.14 -10.35 7.37
N ASN A 419 -2.31 -10.55 8.67
CA ASN A 419 -3.57 -10.96 9.27
C ASN A 419 -4.36 -9.72 9.69
N LEU A 420 -5.56 -9.53 9.11
CA LEU A 420 -6.42 -8.39 9.42
C LEU A 420 -6.96 -8.52 10.84
N ALA A 421 -6.68 -7.52 11.67
CA ALA A 421 -7.18 -7.40 13.03
C ALA A 421 -8.50 -6.63 13.07
N SER A 422 -8.67 -5.65 12.19
CA SER A 422 -9.88 -4.85 12.04
C SER A 422 -10.07 -4.48 10.58
N PHE A 423 -11.33 -4.40 10.14
CA PHE A 423 -11.68 -3.79 8.87
C PHE A 423 -13.08 -3.20 9.01
N ALA A 424 -13.17 -1.87 9.08
CA ALA A 424 -14.41 -1.17 9.37
C ALA A 424 -14.55 0.08 8.52
N THR A 425 -15.80 0.47 8.26
CA THR A 425 -16.14 1.70 7.56
C THR A 425 -17.24 2.42 8.32
N VAL A 426 -17.17 3.76 8.34
CA VAL A 426 -18.22 4.61 8.90
C VAL A 426 -18.95 5.29 7.75
N ILE A 427 -20.25 5.03 7.65
CA ILE A 427 -21.14 5.61 6.64
C ILE A 427 -22.26 6.32 7.40
N ASN A 428 -22.33 7.65 7.32
CA ASN A 428 -23.36 8.46 7.99
C ASN A 428 -23.46 8.19 9.50
N ASP A 429 -22.31 8.20 10.19
CA ASP A 429 -22.16 7.88 11.61
C ASP A 429 -22.50 6.42 12.00
N GLU A 430 -22.89 5.57 11.05
CA GLU A 430 -23.07 4.14 11.27
C GLU A 430 -21.73 3.41 11.06
N ASN A 431 -21.26 2.72 12.09
CA ASN A 431 -20.07 1.88 12.00
C ASN A 431 -20.44 0.49 11.46
N VAL A 432 -19.79 0.08 10.38
CA VAL A 432 -20.01 -1.19 9.69
C VAL A 432 -18.75 -2.03 9.76
N ASP A 433 -18.84 -3.19 10.41
CA ASP A 433 -17.76 -4.19 10.45
C ASP A 433 -17.75 -4.98 9.14
N LEU A 434 -16.64 -4.87 8.41
CA LEU A 434 -16.42 -5.50 7.10
C LEU A 434 -15.54 -6.75 7.21
N LEU A 435 -14.90 -6.99 8.36
CA LEU A 435 -14.03 -8.15 8.56
C LEU A 435 -14.74 -9.50 8.29
N PRO A 436 -16.03 -9.71 8.63
CA PRO A 436 -16.74 -10.95 8.33
C PRO A 436 -16.92 -11.24 6.83
N LEU A 437 -16.72 -10.24 5.96
CA LEU A 437 -16.85 -10.38 4.51
C LEU A 437 -15.53 -10.81 3.84
N VAL A 438 -14.43 -10.84 4.61
CA VAL A 438 -13.10 -11.21 4.12
C VAL A 438 -12.95 -12.75 4.14
N PRO A 439 -12.73 -13.42 2.99
CA PRO A 439 -12.73 -14.90 2.91
C PRO A 439 -11.59 -15.58 3.66
N SER A 440 -10.42 -14.96 3.67
CA SER A 440 -9.23 -15.39 4.41
C SER A 440 -8.73 -14.19 5.18
N GLY A 441 -8.74 -14.24 6.52
CA GLY A 441 -8.22 -13.15 7.34
C GLY A 441 -6.76 -12.77 7.06
N THR A 442 -6.06 -13.53 6.22
CA THR A 442 -4.70 -13.30 5.76
C THR A 442 -4.64 -12.80 4.31
N ILE A 443 -3.78 -11.81 4.05
CA ILE A 443 -3.45 -11.28 2.71
C ILE A 443 -1.96 -11.49 2.46
N ASP A 444 -1.59 -12.28 1.44
CA ASP A 444 -0.19 -12.49 1.06
C ASP A 444 0.42 -11.24 0.41
N PRO A 445 1.76 -11.09 0.36
CA PRO A 445 2.41 -9.97 -0.33
C PRO A 445 1.92 -9.80 -1.78
N ASP A 446 1.64 -8.56 -2.17
CA ASP A 446 1.08 -8.14 -3.47
C ASP A 446 -0.35 -8.67 -3.78
N ASP A 447 -0.96 -9.44 -2.89
CA ASP A 447 -2.34 -9.90 -3.06
C ASP A 447 -3.34 -8.80 -2.71
N THR A 448 -4.52 -8.93 -3.32
CA THR A 448 -5.62 -7.98 -3.20
C THR A 448 -6.91 -8.68 -2.78
N ILE A 449 -7.62 -8.09 -1.83
CA ILE A 449 -8.97 -8.50 -1.44
C ILE A 449 -9.95 -7.41 -1.86
N GLN A 450 -11.11 -7.86 -2.37
CA GLN A 450 -12.21 -6.98 -2.77
C GLN A 450 -13.44 -7.31 -1.92
N VAL A 451 -14.02 -6.28 -1.31
CA VAL A 451 -15.29 -6.37 -0.59
C VAL A 451 -16.26 -5.37 -1.18
N THR A 452 -17.50 -5.80 -1.43
CA THR A 452 -18.55 -4.91 -1.92
C THR A 452 -19.71 -4.86 -0.93
N VAL A 453 -20.13 -3.66 -0.56
CA VAL A 453 -21.22 -3.42 0.39
C VAL A 453 -22.30 -2.55 -0.26
N PRO A 454 -23.49 -3.12 -0.53
CA PRO A 454 -24.61 -2.33 -1.01
C PRO A 454 -25.17 -1.47 0.13
N ARG A 455 -25.39 -0.18 -0.15
CA ARG A 455 -25.99 0.78 0.77
C ARG A 455 -26.98 1.68 0.05
N THR A 456 -27.99 2.12 0.79
CA THR A 456 -28.86 3.22 0.36
C THR A 456 -28.41 4.46 1.11
N ILE A 457 -28.02 5.50 0.39
CA ILE A 457 -27.56 6.77 0.96
C ILE A 457 -28.48 7.90 0.52
N SER A 458 -28.71 8.86 1.40
CA SER A 458 -29.48 10.06 1.06
C SER A 458 -28.61 11.07 0.30
N LEU A 459 -29.18 11.78 -0.67
CA LEU A 459 -28.49 12.86 -1.38
C LEU A 459 -28.13 13.96 -0.38
N GLY A 460 -26.87 14.43 -0.45
CA GLY A 460 -26.24 15.32 0.51
C GLY A 460 -24.75 15.02 0.67
N GLU A 461 -24.08 15.77 1.55
CA GLU A 461 -22.68 15.51 1.90
C GLU A 461 -22.61 14.32 2.85
N ASN A 462 -22.09 13.19 2.35
CA ASN A 462 -21.86 11.98 3.13
C ASN A 462 -20.34 11.76 3.21
N ILE A 463 -19.80 11.71 4.42
CA ILE A 463 -18.37 11.43 4.63
C ILE A 463 -18.22 9.94 4.94
N ILE A 464 -17.42 9.25 4.13
CA ILE A 464 -17.12 7.83 4.31
C ILE A 464 -15.67 7.71 4.72
N THR A 465 -15.44 7.23 5.94
CA THR A 465 -14.10 6.95 6.44
C THR A 465 -13.94 5.46 6.59
N THR A 466 -12.91 4.89 5.97
CA THR A 466 -12.60 3.47 6.06
C THR A 466 -11.24 3.29 6.70
N SER A 467 -11.17 2.36 7.64
CA SER A 467 -9.94 2.01 8.34
C SER A 467 -9.70 0.52 8.26
N VAL A 468 -8.46 0.13 7.98
CA VAL A 468 -8.01 -1.26 8.02
C VAL A 468 -6.79 -1.35 8.94
N ASP A 469 -6.81 -2.32 9.84
CA ASP A 469 -5.67 -2.65 10.69
C ASP A 469 -5.30 -4.12 10.52
N GLY A 470 -4.00 -4.43 10.48
CA GLY A 470 -3.49 -5.78 10.42
C GLY A 470 -2.14 -5.93 11.11
N ASN A 471 -1.74 -7.18 11.33
CA ASN A 471 -0.41 -7.50 11.84
C ASN A 471 0.27 -8.47 10.89
N THR A 472 1.58 -8.31 10.65
CA THR A 472 2.37 -9.34 9.95
C THR A 472 2.36 -10.66 10.73
N LEU A 473 2.29 -11.80 10.03
CA LEU A 473 2.31 -13.10 10.69
C LEU A 473 3.67 -13.46 11.32
N VAL A 474 4.76 -12.88 10.81
CA VAL A 474 6.14 -13.25 11.20
C VAL A 474 6.72 -12.26 12.22
N SER A 475 6.66 -10.95 11.95
CA SER A 475 7.22 -9.94 12.87
C SER A 475 6.21 -9.41 13.91
N ASN A 476 4.92 -9.73 13.79
CA ASN A 476 3.83 -9.18 14.60
C ASN A 476 3.82 -7.63 14.62
N GLU A 477 4.31 -7.04 13.54
CA GLU A 477 4.34 -5.59 13.35
C GLU A 477 2.95 -5.12 12.93
N GLN A 478 2.43 -4.08 13.59
CA GLN A 478 1.13 -3.53 13.27
C GLN A 478 1.24 -2.63 12.04
N CYS A 479 0.34 -2.81 11.08
CA CYS A 479 0.06 -1.81 10.07
C CYS A 479 -1.39 -1.38 10.11
N SER A 480 -1.57 -0.10 9.86
CA SER A 480 -2.88 0.51 9.71
C SER A 480 -2.86 1.41 8.49
N ASP A 481 -4.00 1.47 7.82
CA ASP A 481 -4.25 2.44 6.77
C ASP A 481 -5.66 3.00 6.90
N ILE A 482 -5.81 4.26 6.50
CA ILE A 482 -7.06 4.98 6.56
C ILE A 482 -7.25 5.68 5.23
N ASP A 483 -8.34 5.35 4.56
CA ASP A 483 -8.79 6.04 3.38
C ASP A 483 -10.09 6.78 3.66
N GLN A 484 -10.22 7.95 3.05
CA GLN A 484 -11.38 8.82 3.20
C GLN A 484 -11.94 9.12 1.82
N LEU A 485 -13.18 8.71 1.62
CA LEU A 485 -13.95 9.03 0.45
C LEU A 485 -15.02 10.04 0.84
N THR A 486 -14.92 11.26 0.32
CA THR A 486 -16.00 12.23 0.43
C THR A 486 -16.99 11.98 -0.70
N PHE A 487 -18.20 11.55 -0.34
CA PHE A 487 -19.29 11.40 -1.27
C PHE A 487 -20.18 12.64 -1.18
N VAL A 488 -20.05 13.54 -2.16
CA VAL A 488 -20.97 14.67 -2.29
C VAL A 488 -22.03 14.28 -3.32
N ALA A 489 -23.17 13.79 -2.83
CA ALA A 489 -24.34 13.72 -3.68
C ALA A 489 -24.95 15.12 -3.76
N GLY A 490 -24.78 15.77 -4.91
CA GLY A 490 -25.42 17.04 -5.21
C GLY A 490 -24.48 18.24 -5.17
N ALA A 491 -24.12 18.73 -6.36
CA ALA A 491 -23.60 20.09 -6.59
C ALA A 491 -24.61 20.90 -7.42
#